data_AF-A0A2D7J6E8-F1
#
_entry.id   AF-A0A2D7J6E8-F1
#
_cell.length_a   1.000
_cell.length_b   1.000
_cell.length_c   1.000
_cell.angle_alpha   90.00
_cell.angle_beta   90.00
_cell.angle_gamma   90.00
#
_symmetry.space_group_name_H-M   'P 1'
#
loop_
_entity.id
_entity.type
_entity.pdbx_description
1 polymer ?
#
loop_
_entity_poly.entity_id
_entity_poly.type
_entity_poly.pdbx_seq_one_letter_code
_entity_poly.pdbx_strand_id
1 'polypeptide(L)'
;MSAASNSNDSSLYLDLLEAALLDTIYSSEVSENQHWNSARAGQQATDAEIEGGQYWPARAHTMIGRRRLRNFRTAIETIITDRIAGDILEAGVWRGGASIYARGVLKALGDNSRKVYVADSFEGLPKPDQRYPADQGDQHWKIDFLKASLEEVKANFSAYDLLDEQVVFVEGFFENTLSNIAIDSLSVLRLDGDMYGSTIQILDSLYKKVSPGGFVIVDDYNALANCREAVDNFRAAHGIQETMENVDWTGVYWRVTGT
;
A
#
# COMPACT_ATOMS: atom_id res chain seq x y z
N MET A 1 -31.17 10.57 16.51
CA MET A 1 -31.25 11.36 15.26
C MET A 1 -29.83 11.69 14.83
N SER A 2 -29.55 11.61 13.52
CA SER A 2 -28.26 11.84 12.84
C SER A 2 -27.33 10.63 12.63
N ALA A 3 -27.74 9.70 11.74
CA ALA A 3 -26.80 8.79 11.07
C ALA A 3 -26.73 9.04 9.54
N ALA A 4 -27.72 9.76 8.99
CA ALA A 4 -27.81 10.00 7.55
C ALA A 4 -27.07 11.25 7.05
N SER A 5 -26.64 12.17 7.94
CA SER A 5 -25.85 13.35 7.53
C SER A 5 -24.35 13.06 7.43
N ASN A 6 -23.84 12.02 8.10
CA ASN A 6 -22.39 11.75 8.16
C ASN A 6 -21.83 11.11 6.88
N SER A 7 -22.62 10.37 6.10
CA SER A 7 -22.08 9.64 4.94
C SER A 7 -21.66 10.56 3.79
N ASN A 8 -22.35 11.69 3.61
CA ASN A 8 -22.05 12.61 2.52
C ASN A 8 -20.81 13.45 2.82
N ASP A 9 -20.66 13.92 4.07
CA ASP A 9 -19.52 14.72 4.49
C ASP A 9 -18.22 13.89 4.53
N SER A 10 -18.28 12.66 5.03
CA SER A 10 -17.14 11.74 4.99
C SER A 10 -16.73 11.39 3.55
N SER A 11 -17.69 11.24 2.63
CA SER A 11 -17.35 11.03 1.22
C SER A 11 -16.63 12.22 0.60
N LEU A 12 -17.12 13.45 0.83
CA LEU A 12 -16.49 14.67 0.31
C LEU A 12 -15.05 14.82 0.82
N TYR A 13 -14.82 14.53 2.11
CA TYR A 13 -13.47 14.54 2.68
C TYR A 13 -12.56 13.51 2.03
N LEU A 14 -13.02 12.26 1.89
CA LEU A 14 -12.19 11.19 1.33
C LEU A 14 -11.91 11.41 -0.17
N ASP A 15 -12.86 11.95 -0.92
CA ASP A 15 -12.67 12.28 -2.33
C ASP A 15 -11.66 13.42 -2.51
N LEU A 16 -11.68 14.44 -1.63
CA LEU A 16 -10.67 15.49 -1.61
C LEU A 16 -9.29 14.97 -1.19
N LEU A 17 -9.24 14.11 -0.18
CA LEU A 17 -7.98 13.49 0.28
C LEU A 17 -7.35 12.65 -0.83
N GLU A 18 -8.15 11.83 -1.52
CA GLU A 18 -7.73 11.08 -2.71
C GLU A 18 -7.13 12.00 -3.77
N ALA A 19 -7.82 13.08 -4.13
CA ALA A 19 -7.35 14.05 -5.12
C ALA A 19 -6.06 14.76 -4.70
N ALA A 20 -5.91 15.08 -3.41
CA ALA A 20 -4.70 15.71 -2.88
C ALA A 20 -3.50 14.75 -2.87
N LEU A 21 -3.72 13.48 -2.50
CA LEU A 21 -2.67 12.46 -2.47
C LEU A 21 -2.17 12.09 -3.86
N LEU A 22 -3.05 12.13 -4.86
CA LEU A 22 -2.74 11.95 -6.28
C LEU A 22 -2.27 13.24 -6.96
N ASP A 23 -2.21 14.36 -6.23
CA ASP A 23 -1.79 15.68 -6.73
C ASP A 23 -2.64 16.23 -7.90
N THR A 24 -3.87 15.73 -8.08
CA THR A 24 -4.77 16.16 -9.17
C THR A 24 -5.41 17.53 -8.89
N ILE A 25 -5.31 18.04 -7.67
CA ILE A 25 -5.80 19.38 -7.30
C ILE A 25 -4.93 20.52 -7.84
N TYR A 26 -3.65 20.25 -8.12
CA TYR A 26 -2.68 21.25 -8.58
C TYR A 26 -2.24 21.04 -10.03
N SER A 27 -2.78 20.01 -10.70
CA SER A 27 -2.40 19.61 -12.05
C SER A 27 -0.89 19.38 -12.23
N SER A 28 -0.14 19.13 -11.15
CA SER A 28 1.32 18.85 -11.18
C SER A 28 1.61 17.37 -11.48
N GLU A 29 0.87 16.85 -12.45
CA GLU A 29 0.89 15.50 -13.00
C GLU A 29 2.17 15.21 -13.80
N VAL A 30 3.29 15.87 -13.48
CA VAL A 30 4.54 15.69 -14.22
C VAL A 30 5.15 14.37 -13.78
N SER A 31 5.37 13.46 -14.74
CA SER A 31 6.10 12.23 -14.47
C SER A 31 7.57 12.54 -14.23
N GLU A 32 8.12 12.00 -13.16
CA GLU A 32 9.56 11.80 -13.04
C GLU A 32 10.02 10.75 -14.07
N ASN A 33 11.33 10.73 -14.31
CA ASN A 33 11.93 9.86 -15.30
C ASN A 33 11.62 8.39 -15.00
N GLN A 34 10.66 7.80 -15.71
CA GLN A 34 10.34 6.39 -15.60
C GLN A 34 11.50 5.61 -16.19
N HIS A 35 12.15 4.76 -15.38
CA HIS A 35 13.32 4.01 -15.84
C HIS A 35 13.04 3.12 -17.07
N TRP A 36 11.80 2.68 -17.24
CA TRP A 36 11.35 1.89 -18.39
C TRP A 36 10.81 2.73 -19.56
N ASN A 37 10.57 4.04 -19.36
CA ASN A 37 10.08 4.95 -20.39
C ASN A 37 10.56 6.39 -20.17
N SER A 38 11.84 6.64 -20.47
CA SER A 38 12.45 7.96 -20.33
C SER A 38 11.77 9.08 -21.13
N ALA A 39 10.99 8.74 -22.16
CA ALA A 39 10.21 9.71 -22.92
C ALA A 39 9.03 10.31 -22.12
N ARG A 40 8.64 9.70 -20.99
CA ARG A 40 7.62 10.24 -20.08
C ARG A 40 8.16 11.29 -19.12
N ALA A 41 9.47 11.36 -18.90
CA ALA A 41 10.07 12.34 -18.01
C ALA A 41 9.63 13.78 -18.40
N GLY A 42 9.11 14.54 -17.44
CA GLY A 42 8.67 15.92 -17.68
C GLY A 42 7.33 16.06 -18.41
N GLN A 43 6.68 14.96 -18.77
CA GLN A 43 5.36 14.99 -19.42
C GLN A 43 4.23 14.94 -18.39
N GLN A 44 3.12 15.58 -18.73
CA GLN A 44 1.89 15.47 -17.94
C GLN A 44 1.34 14.03 -18.00
N ALA A 45 0.83 13.54 -16.87
CA ALA A 45 0.09 12.29 -16.77
C ALA A 45 -1.28 12.48 -17.41
N THR A 46 -1.71 11.44 -18.11
CA THR A 46 -3.07 11.37 -18.62
C THR A 46 -4.02 10.94 -17.50
N ASP A 47 -5.30 11.27 -17.63
CA ASP A 47 -6.34 10.79 -16.70
C ASP A 47 -6.29 9.26 -16.54
N ALA A 48 -5.97 8.52 -17.61
CA ALA A 48 -5.85 7.07 -17.58
C ALA A 48 -4.65 6.60 -16.73
N GLU A 49 -3.50 7.29 -16.82
CA GLU A 49 -2.33 6.97 -15.99
C GLU A 49 -2.56 7.30 -14.52
N ILE A 50 -3.29 8.37 -14.21
CA ILE A 50 -3.66 8.73 -12.84
C ILE A 50 -4.67 7.72 -12.29
N GLU A 51 -5.66 7.35 -13.10
CA GLU A 51 -6.67 6.35 -12.75
C GLU A 51 -6.03 4.99 -12.44
N GLY A 52 -5.09 4.55 -13.28
CA GLY A 52 -4.42 3.24 -13.17
C GLY A 52 -3.11 3.23 -12.40
N GLY A 53 -2.56 4.37 -11.99
CA GLY A 53 -1.23 4.45 -11.37
C GLY A 53 -0.10 3.97 -12.29
N GLN A 54 -0.16 4.36 -13.56
CA GLN A 54 0.80 3.95 -14.62
C GLN A 54 1.87 5.01 -14.87
N TYR A 55 2.23 5.77 -13.83
CA TYR A 55 3.27 6.78 -13.90
C TYR A 55 3.94 7.03 -12.55
N TRP A 56 5.10 7.68 -12.58
CA TRP A 56 5.86 8.04 -11.39
C TRP A 56 5.69 9.54 -11.11
N PRO A 57 4.85 9.93 -10.15
CA PRO A 57 4.53 11.34 -9.93
C PRO A 57 5.70 12.10 -9.28
N ALA A 58 6.05 13.25 -9.85
CA ALA A 58 7.10 14.10 -9.30
C ALA A 58 6.81 14.56 -7.86
N ARG A 59 5.54 14.87 -7.56
CA ARG A 59 5.14 15.50 -6.28
C ARG A 59 4.09 14.75 -5.48
N ALA A 60 3.25 13.94 -6.12
CA ALA A 60 2.19 13.20 -5.42
C ALA A 60 2.79 12.31 -4.32
N HIS A 61 2.00 12.06 -3.28
CA HIS A 61 2.43 11.25 -2.13
C HIS A 61 2.18 9.75 -2.32
N THR A 62 1.51 9.36 -3.41
CA THR A 62 1.35 7.96 -3.80
C THR A 62 1.41 7.81 -5.33
N MET A 63 1.89 6.67 -5.80
CA MET A 63 1.94 6.32 -7.23
C MET A 63 0.96 5.20 -7.62
N ILE A 64 0.14 4.72 -6.66
CA ILE A 64 -0.71 3.53 -6.86
C ILE A 64 -1.95 3.85 -7.70
N GLY A 65 -2.23 5.13 -7.93
CA GLY A 65 -3.36 5.58 -8.73
C GLY A 65 -4.71 5.43 -8.02
N ARG A 66 -5.75 5.93 -8.69
CA ARG A 66 -7.10 6.03 -8.11
C ARG A 66 -7.73 4.68 -7.80
N ARG A 67 -7.60 3.71 -8.71
CA ARG A 67 -8.24 2.39 -8.55
C ARG A 67 -7.74 1.64 -7.32
N ARG A 68 -6.43 1.63 -7.08
CA ARG A 68 -5.83 0.95 -5.92
C ARG A 68 -6.10 1.70 -4.61
N LEU A 69 -6.09 3.05 -4.61
CA LEU A 69 -6.56 3.82 -3.43
C LEU A 69 -8.00 3.46 -3.05
N ARG A 70 -8.91 3.41 -4.04
CA ARG A 70 -10.31 3.07 -3.81
C ARG A 70 -10.49 1.63 -3.36
N ASN A 71 -9.74 0.68 -3.93
CA ASN A 71 -9.71 -0.69 -3.44
C ASN A 71 -9.30 -0.75 -1.95
N PHE A 72 -8.26 -0.01 -1.56
CA PHE A 72 -7.82 0.03 -0.17
C PHE A 72 -8.89 0.64 0.74
N ARG A 73 -9.52 1.75 0.34
CA ARG A 73 -10.68 2.34 1.05
C ARG A 73 -11.83 1.34 1.19
N THR A 74 -12.22 0.65 0.12
CA THR A 74 -13.30 -0.34 0.15
C THR A 74 -12.98 -1.51 1.09
N ALA A 75 -11.73 -1.99 1.12
CA ALA A 75 -11.31 -3.02 2.08
C ALA A 75 -11.47 -2.53 3.53
N ILE A 76 -11.06 -1.29 3.82
CA ILE A 76 -11.18 -0.69 5.16
C ILE A 76 -12.64 -0.45 5.55
N GLU A 77 -13.46 0.08 4.65
CA GLU A 77 -14.90 0.26 4.88
C GLU A 77 -15.59 -1.10 5.15
N THR A 78 -15.16 -2.15 4.44
CA THR A 78 -15.70 -3.50 4.59
C THR A 78 -15.30 -4.11 5.93
N ILE A 79 -14.03 -4.05 6.34
CA ILE A 79 -13.62 -4.63 7.64
C ILE A 79 -14.28 -3.91 8.82
N ILE A 80 -14.58 -2.61 8.69
CA ILE A 80 -15.33 -1.87 9.71
C ILE A 80 -16.79 -2.34 9.75
N THR A 81 -17.43 -2.42 8.58
CA THR A 81 -18.83 -2.86 8.44
C THR A 81 -19.03 -4.27 8.99
N ASP A 82 -18.13 -5.18 8.61
CA ASP A 82 -18.18 -6.59 8.99
C ASP A 82 -17.56 -6.86 10.38
N ARG A 83 -17.04 -5.81 11.04
CA ARG A 83 -16.41 -5.85 12.37
C ARG A 83 -15.25 -6.85 12.46
N ILE A 84 -14.44 -6.92 11.40
CA ILE A 84 -13.25 -7.78 11.36
C ILE A 84 -12.16 -7.14 12.23
N ALA A 85 -11.73 -7.85 13.27
CA ALA A 85 -10.71 -7.37 14.19
C ALA A 85 -9.33 -7.28 13.52
N GLY A 86 -8.49 -6.39 14.03
CA GLY A 86 -7.10 -6.25 13.62
C GLY A 86 -6.77 -4.92 12.97
N ASP A 87 -5.49 -4.57 13.02
CA ASP A 87 -4.93 -3.34 12.51
C ASP A 87 -4.79 -3.36 10.98
N ILE A 88 -4.35 -2.26 10.40
CA ILE A 88 -4.04 -2.14 8.97
C ILE A 88 -2.52 -2.04 8.84
N LEU A 89 -1.92 -2.74 7.89
CA LEU A 89 -0.49 -2.62 7.58
C LEU A 89 -0.27 -2.48 6.08
N GLU A 90 0.57 -1.51 5.72
CA GLU A 90 1.19 -1.39 4.40
C GLU A 90 2.69 -1.66 4.52
N ALA A 91 3.19 -2.56 3.68
CA ALA A 91 4.61 -2.89 3.58
C ALA A 91 5.16 -2.46 2.22
N GLY A 92 5.94 -1.38 2.24
CA GLY A 92 6.34 -0.61 1.07
C GLY A 92 5.39 0.58 0.91
N VAL A 93 5.84 1.76 1.33
CA VAL A 93 4.97 2.94 1.52
C VAL A 93 5.41 4.12 0.66
N TRP A 94 6.66 4.13 0.20
CA TRP A 94 7.26 5.28 -0.50
C TRP A 94 7.02 6.59 0.29
N ARG A 95 6.37 7.59 -0.31
CA ARG A 95 6.02 8.86 0.33
C ARG A 95 4.86 8.77 1.33
N GLY A 96 4.28 7.59 1.51
CA GLY A 96 3.28 7.26 2.54
C GLY A 96 1.83 7.54 2.16
N GLY A 97 1.53 7.95 0.92
CA GLY A 97 0.22 8.46 0.55
C GLY A 97 -0.93 7.45 0.71
N ALA A 98 -0.70 6.18 0.45
CA ALA A 98 -1.72 5.15 0.63
C ALA A 98 -1.98 4.85 2.13
N SER A 99 -0.95 4.78 2.96
CA SER A 99 -1.10 4.75 4.42
C SER A 99 -1.77 6.02 5.00
N ILE A 100 -1.48 7.22 4.46
CA ILE A 100 -2.18 8.46 4.82
C ILE A 100 -3.67 8.32 4.49
N TYR A 101 -4.00 7.77 3.31
CA TYR A 101 -5.39 7.53 2.93
C TYR A 101 -6.08 6.57 3.89
N ALA A 102 -5.44 5.46 4.25
CA ALA A 102 -5.98 4.50 5.22
C ALA A 102 -6.28 5.17 6.57
N ARG A 103 -5.35 5.97 7.10
CA ARG A 103 -5.55 6.74 8.33
C ARG A 103 -6.70 7.73 8.20
N GLY A 104 -6.80 8.40 7.04
CA GLY A 104 -7.90 9.31 6.71
C GLY A 104 -9.26 8.61 6.70
N VAL A 105 -9.37 7.41 6.12
CA VAL A 105 -10.58 6.59 6.13
C VAL A 105 -10.99 6.24 7.56
N LEU A 106 -10.07 5.80 8.42
CA LEU A 106 -10.37 5.55 9.83
C LEU A 106 -10.90 6.81 10.55
N LYS A 107 -10.26 7.97 10.33
CA LYS A 107 -10.68 9.26 10.92
C LYS A 107 -12.09 9.65 10.46
N ALA A 108 -12.36 9.52 9.16
CA ALA A 108 -13.65 9.87 8.55
C ALA A 108 -14.81 8.98 9.01
N LEU A 109 -14.50 7.74 9.41
CA LEU A 109 -15.47 6.77 9.92
C LEU A 109 -15.52 6.73 11.46
N GLY A 110 -14.68 7.51 12.14
CA GLY A 110 -14.63 7.58 13.60
C GLY A 110 -14.06 6.31 14.26
N ASP A 111 -13.24 5.53 13.55
CA ASP A 111 -12.61 4.33 14.09
C ASP A 111 -11.30 4.69 14.80
N ASN A 112 -11.36 4.71 16.13
CA ASN A 112 -10.21 4.95 17.00
C ASN A 112 -9.62 3.65 17.58
N SER A 113 -10.09 2.49 17.12
CA SER A 113 -9.71 1.18 17.66
C SER A 113 -8.52 0.53 16.95
N ARG A 114 -8.29 0.90 15.69
CA ARG A 114 -7.28 0.30 14.81
C ARG A 114 -6.11 1.25 14.60
N LYS A 115 -4.93 0.68 14.42
CA LYS A 115 -3.74 1.41 13.99
C LYS A 115 -3.47 1.17 12.50
N VAL A 116 -2.73 2.09 11.90
CA VAL A 116 -2.12 1.98 10.57
C VAL A 116 -0.62 1.82 10.79
N TYR A 117 -0.09 0.65 10.44
CA TYR A 117 1.33 0.36 10.43
C TYR A 117 1.92 0.71 9.07
N VAL A 118 2.97 1.51 9.11
CA VAL A 118 3.67 2.07 7.95
C VAL A 118 5.06 1.44 7.93
N ALA A 119 5.21 0.32 7.22
CA ALA A 119 6.43 -0.48 7.22
C ALA A 119 7.23 -0.27 5.93
N ASP A 120 8.45 0.24 6.07
CA ASP A 120 9.34 0.53 4.95
C ASP A 120 10.80 0.56 5.42
N SER A 121 11.74 0.41 4.49
CA SER A 121 13.14 0.70 4.78
C SER A 121 13.37 2.20 5.02
N PHE A 122 12.54 3.06 4.40
CA PHE A 122 12.73 4.50 4.26
C PHE A 122 14.04 4.88 3.55
N GLU A 123 14.63 3.91 2.85
CA GLU A 123 15.92 3.99 2.15
C GLU A 123 15.85 3.41 0.73
N GLY A 124 14.64 3.06 0.27
CA GLY A 124 14.37 2.42 -1.03
C GLY A 124 14.51 0.89 -1.00
N LEU A 125 14.56 0.28 -2.19
CA LEU A 125 14.58 -1.18 -2.30
C LEU A 125 15.90 -1.82 -1.84
N PRO A 126 15.87 -3.05 -1.30
CA PRO A 126 17.08 -3.79 -0.96
C PRO A 126 17.82 -4.26 -2.22
N LYS A 127 19.10 -4.56 -2.08
CA LYS A 127 19.84 -5.28 -3.14
C LYS A 127 19.26 -6.69 -3.30
N PRO A 128 19.28 -7.28 -4.52
CA PRO A 128 18.92 -8.67 -4.72
C PRO A 128 19.67 -9.60 -3.79
N ASP A 129 18.92 -10.48 -3.12
CA ASP A 129 19.46 -11.50 -2.25
C ASP A 129 19.65 -12.81 -3.02
N GLN A 130 20.77 -13.50 -2.81
CA GLN A 130 21.05 -14.78 -3.45
C GLN A 130 20.05 -15.89 -3.06
N ARG A 131 19.38 -15.74 -1.90
CA ARG A 131 18.28 -16.61 -1.45
C ARG A 131 17.06 -16.56 -2.37
N TYR A 132 16.90 -15.47 -3.13
CA TYR A 132 15.75 -15.24 -4.01
C TYR A 132 16.22 -15.04 -5.46
N PRO A 133 16.49 -16.13 -6.22
CA PRO A 133 16.97 -16.05 -7.59
C PRO A 133 16.07 -15.25 -8.54
N ALA A 134 14.76 -15.18 -8.26
CA ALA A 134 13.79 -14.41 -9.05
C ALA A 134 14.10 -12.90 -9.07
N ASP A 135 14.83 -12.38 -8.07
CA ASP A 135 15.23 -10.97 -8.00
C ASP A 135 16.60 -10.71 -8.64
N GLN A 136 17.28 -11.73 -9.16
CA GLN A 136 18.62 -11.56 -9.75
C GLN A 136 18.58 -10.57 -10.92
N GLY A 137 19.48 -9.59 -10.84
CA GLY A 137 19.62 -8.56 -11.87
C GLY A 137 18.74 -7.33 -11.63
N ASP A 138 17.85 -7.35 -10.62
CA ASP A 138 17.10 -6.16 -10.23
C ASP A 138 18.04 -5.01 -9.80
N GLN A 139 17.74 -3.81 -10.28
CA GLN A 139 18.55 -2.61 -10.02
C GLN A 139 17.75 -1.46 -9.38
N HIS A 140 16.51 -1.70 -8.95
CA HIS A 140 15.64 -0.66 -8.39
C HIS A 140 16.20 -0.07 -7.10
N TRP A 141 17.01 -0.81 -6.34
CA TRP A 141 17.77 -0.29 -5.18
C TRP A 141 18.71 0.88 -5.50
N LYS A 142 19.05 1.09 -6.79
CA LYS A 142 19.88 2.22 -7.25
C LYS A 142 19.06 3.47 -7.56
N ILE A 143 17.73 3.38 -7.53
CA ILE A 143 16.84 4.44 -7.98
C ILE A 143 16.51 5.35 -6.79
N ASP A 144 17.06 6.56 -6.79
CA ASP A 144 16.84 7.52 -5.70
C ASP A 144 15.38 7.97 -5.59
N PHE A 145 14.61 7.94 -6.68
CA PHE A 145 13.17 8.28 -6.66
C PHE A 145 12.35 7.37 -5.74
N LEU A 146 12.78 6.11 -5.56
CA LEU A 146 12.11 5.13 -4.70
C LEU A 146 12.49 5.29 -3.22
N LYS A 147 13.33 6.27 -2.88
CA LYS A 147 13.73 6.58 -1.50
C LYS A 147 12.90 7.74 -0.97
N ALA A 148 12.20 7.50 0.12
CA ALA A 148 11.54 8.53 0.92
C ALA A 148 11.91 8.30 2.38
N SER A 149 12.55 9.28 3.01
CA SER A 149 13.02 9.14 4.40
C SER A 149 11.85 9.08 5.39
N LEU A 150 12.06 8.48 6.57
CA LEU A 150 11.04 8.44 7.62
C LEU A 150 10.55 9.84 8.01
N GLU A 151 11.45 10.81 8.05
CA GLU A 151 11.11 12.20 8.38
C GLU A 151 10.26 12.86 7.28
N GLU A 152 10.52 12.56 6.01
CA GLU A 152 9.66 12.99 4.90
C GLU A 152 8.27 12.37 5.02
N VAL A 153 8.18 11.07 5.27
CA VAL A 153 6.88 10.38 5.41
C VAL A 153 6.10 10.95 6.60
N LYS A 154 6.72 11.14 7.77
CA LYS A 154 6.08 11.80 8.93
C LYS A 154 5.59 13.21 8.58
N ALA A 155 6.42 14.01 7.89
CA ALA A 155 6.03 15.35 7.46
C ALA A 155 4.83 15.33 6.51
N ASN A 156 4.76 14.34 5.59
CA ASN A 156 3.61 14.15 4.73
C ASN A 156 2.36 13.83 5.54
N PHE A 157 2.41 12.89 6.50
CA PHE A 157 1.28 12.64 7.41
C PHE A 157 0.84 13.89 8.18
N SER A 158 1.78 14.67 8.71
CA SER A 158 1.49 15.93 9.43
C SER A 158 0.81 16.97 8.54
N ALA A 159 1.15 17.04 7.26
CA ALA A 159 0.55 18.00 6.32
C ALA A 159 -0.97 17.80 6.13
N TYR A 160 -1.47 16.59 6.41
CA TYR A 160 -2.90 16.26 6.38
C TYR A 160 -3.57 16.25 7.76
N ASP A 161 -2.86 16.61 8.83
CA ASP A 161 -3.33 16.45 10.22
C ASP A 161 -3.75 14.99 10.54
N LEU A 162 -2.94 14.04 10.06
CA LEU A 162 -3.17 12.60 10.22
C LEU A 162 -1.99 11.89 10.91
N LEU A 163 -1.01 12.62 11.44
CA LEU A 163 0.05 12.05 12.27
C LEU A 163 -0.39 12.04 13.75
N ASP A 164 -0.84 10.88 14.23
CA ASP A 164 -1.30 10.69 15.61
C ASP A 164 -0.96 9.28 16.15
N GLU A 165 -1.45 8.94 17.34
CA GLU A 165 -1.15 7.66 18.02
C GLU A 165 -1.68 6.41 17.30
N GLN A 166 -2.55 6.57 16.29
CA GLN A 166 -3.00 5.47 15.45
C GLN A 166 -2.04 5.20 14.29
N VAL A 167 -0.97 5.98 14.11
CA VAL A 167 0.06 5.74 13.09
C VAL A 167 1.32 5.17 13.75
N VAL A 168 1.77 4.00 13.28
CA VAL A 168 2.97 3.33 13.80
C VAL A 168 3.95 3.07 12.67
N PHE A 169 5.12 3.70 12.76
CA PHE A 169 6.19 3.50 11.78
C PHE A 169 7.04 2.28 12.14
N VAL A 170 7.38 1.49 11.14
CA VAL A 170 8.23 0.31 11.25
C VAL A 170 9.41 0.53 10.33
N GLU A 171 10.48 1.11 10.87
CA GLU A 171 11.67 1.53 10.12
C GLU A 171 12.66 0.38 9.96
N GLY A 172 12.96 0.06 8.71
CA GLY A 172 13.98 -0.90 8.30
C GLY A 172 13.46 -1.99 7.37
N PHE A 173 14.40 -2.66 6.69
CA PHE A 173 14.09 -3.75 5.76
C PHE A 173 13.25 -4.86 6.40
N PHE A 174 12.31 -5.42 5.64
CA PHE A 174 11.31 -6.37 6.13
C PHE A 174 11.89 -7.58 6.84
N GLU A 175 13.01 -8.13 6.36
CA GLU A 175 13.72 -9.24 7.00
C GLU A 175 14.14 -8.97 8.45
N ASN A 176 14.36 -7.70 8.79
CA ASN A 176 14.82 -7.28 10.12
C ASN A 176 13.67 -6.84 11.03
N THR A 177 12.53 -6.46 10.46
CA THR A 177 11.48 -5.74 11.18
C THR A 177 10.19 -6.54 11.37
N LEU A 178 9.69 -7.24 10.34
CA LEU A 178 8.33 -7.77 10.35
C LEU A 178 8.14 -8.99 11.25
N SER A 179 9.19 -9.80 11.45
CA SER A 179 9.09 -11.03 12.26
C SER A 179 8.89 -10.76 13.77
N ASN A 180 9.33 -9.59 14.25
CA ASN A 180 9.29 -9.21 15.67
C ASN A 180 8.30 -8.07 15.95
N ILE A 181 7.47 -7.70 14.98
CA ILE A 181 6.54 -6.60 15.15
C ILE A 181 5.45 -6.94 16.16
N ALA A 182 5.18 -6.01 17.08
CA ALA A 182 4.16 -6.15 18.11
C ALA A 182 2.75 -5.86 17.55
N ILE A 183 2.27 -6.76 16.68
CA ILE A 183 0.92 -6.75 16.12
C ILE A 183 0.22 -8.07 16.49
N ASP A 184 -0.94 -7.96 17.11
CA ASP A 184 -1.75 -9.12 17.50
C ASP A 184 -2.51 -9.71 16.30
N SER A 185 -3.19 -8.86 15.54
CA SER A 185 -3.96 -9.24 14.36
C SER A 185 -4.04 -8.11 13.34
N LEU A 186 -4.23 -8.48 12.07
CA LEU A 186 -4.41 -7.57 10.94
C LEU A 186 -5.79 -7.82 10.33
N SER A 187 -6.48 -6.74 9.96
CA SER A 187 -7.71 -6.78 9.17
C SER A 187 -7.43 -6.50 7.69
N VAL A 188 -6.38 -5.74 7.39
CA VAL A 188 -5.87 -5.51 6.03
C VAL A 188 -4.35 -5.55 6.02
N LEU A 189 -3.79 -6.37 5.12
CA LEU A 189 -2.37 -6.45 4.83
C LEU A 189 -2.15 -6.06 3.36
N ARG A 190 -1.51 -4.92 3.10
CA ARG A 190 -1.15 -4.44 1.77
C ARG A 190 0.35 -4.63 1.53
N LEU A 191 0.69 -5.36 0.48
CA LEU A 191 2.05 -5.65 0.03
C LEU A 191 2.36 -4.83 -1.22
N ASP A 192 3.41 -4.02 -1.15
CA ASP A 192 3.83 -3.11 -2.23
C ASP A 192 5.37 -2.96 -2.19
N GLY A 193 6.04 -4.12 -2.18
CA GLY A 193 7.48 -4.24 -1.97
C GLY A 193 8.26 -4.69 -3.22
N ASP A 194 7.59 -4.80 -4.36
CA ASP A 194 8.03 -5.20 -5.71
C ASP A 194 8.71 -6.58 -5.85
N MET A 195 9.70 -6.86 -5.00
CA MET A 195 10.64 -7.96 -5.12
C MET A 195 10.05 -9.27 -4.58
N TYR A 196 10.51 -10.41 -5.13
CA TYR A 196 10.19 -11.73 -4.58
C TYR A 196 10.52 -11.78 -3.09
N GLY A 197 11.74 -11.37 -2.73
CA GLY A 197 12.24 -11.36 -1.35
C GLY A 197 11.38 -10.52 -0.43
N SER A 198 11.00 -9.31 -0.86
CA SER A 198 10.10 -8.44 -0.09
C SER A 198 8.75 -9.11 0.12
N THR A 199 8.11 -9.58 -0.95
CA THR A 199 6.78 -10.18 -0.92
C THR A 199 6.73 -11.43 -0.04
N ILE A 200 7.70 -12.34 -0.17
CA ILE A 200 7.72 -13.56 0.64
C ILE A 200 8.00 -13.26 2.11
N GLN A 201 8.88 -12.30 2.42
CA GLN A 201 9.16 -11.90 3.81
C GLN A 201 7.93 -11.29 4.49
N ILE A 202 7.14 -10.51 3.77
CA ILE A 202 5.87 -9.96 4.28
C ILE A 202 4.87 -11.08 4.52
N LEU A 203 4.64 -11.96 3.54
CA LEU A 203 3.67 -13.06 3.64
C LEU A 203 4.03 -14.02 4.78
N ASP A 204 5.28 -14.48 4.85
CA ASP A 204 5.74 -15.42 5.89
C ASP A 204 5.59 -14.83 7.30
N SER A 205 5.84 -13.54 7.46
CA SER A 205 5.80 -12.86 8.76
C SER A 205 4.37 -12.53 9.21
N LEU A 206 3.52 -12.09 8.28
CA LEU A 206 2.28 -11.38 8.63
C LEU A 206 0.99 -12.07 8.18
N TYR A 207 1.02 -12.95 7.17
CA TYR A 207 -0.21 -13.55 6.63
C TYR A 207 -1.02 -14.28 7.70
N LYS A 208 -0.36 -15.02 8.60
CA LYS A 208 -1.02 -15.74 9.70
C LYS A 208 -1.68 -14.83 10.74
N LYS A 209 -1.34 -13.54 10.75
CA LYS A 209 -1.96 -12.54 11.62
C LYS A 209 -3.21 -11.93 10.98
N VAL A 210 -3.46 -12.17 9.69
CA VAL A 210 -4.64 -11.64 9.00
C VAL A 210 -5.88 -12.40 9.48
N SER A 211 -6.80 -11.66 10.11
CA SER A 211 -8.04 -12.19 10.66
C SER A 211 -8.91 -12.81 9.57
N PRO A 212 -9.68 -13.87 9.89
CA PRO A 212 -10.75 -14.36 9.02
C PRO A 212 -11.68 -13.22 8.59
N GLY A 213 -11.95 -13.11 7.29
CA GLY A 213 -12.70 -12.02 6.68
C GLY A 213 -11.88 -10.76 6.39
N GLY A 214 -10.59 -10.74 6.76
CA GLY A 214 -9.64 -9.68 6.42
C GLY A 214 -9.14 -9.79 4.98
N PHE A 215 -8.36 -8.79 4.56
CA PHE A 215 -7.90 -8.64 3.19
C PHE A 215 -6.38 -8.75 3.09
N VAL A 216 -5.92 -9.42 2.04
CA VAL A 216 -4.53 -9.32 1.56
C VAL A 216 -4.56 -8.70 0.18
N ILE A 217 -3.87 -7.58 0.03
CA ILE A 217 -3.76 -6.79 -1.20
C ILE A 217 -2.31 -6.89 -1.67
N VAL A 218 -2.09 -7.22 -2.93
CA VAL A 218 -0.77 -7.30 -3.55
C VAL A 218 -0.74 -6.33 -4.73
N ASP A 219 0.11 -5.33 -4.65
CA ASP A 219 0.11 -4.22 -5.60
C ASP A 219 0.72 -4.58 -6.96
N ASP A 220 1.71 -5.46 -6.96
CA ASP A 220 2.60 -5.65 -8.12
C ASP A 220 2.36 -6.97 -8.87
N TYR A 221 1.34 -7.74 -8.48
CA TYR A 221 1.17 -9.13 -8.90
C TYR A 221 1.10 -9.33 -10.42
N ASN A 222 0.34 -8.47 -11.12
CA ASN A 222 0.17 -8.61 -12.56
C ASN A 222 1.30 -7.96 -13.38
N ALA A 223 2.04 -7.02 -12.79
CA ALA A 223 3.13 -6.31 -13.47
C ALA A 223 4.49 -6.98 -13.29
N LEU A 224 4.78 -7.53 -12.11
CA LEU A 224 6.10 -8.02 -11.73
C LEU A 224 6.09 -9.54 -11.55
N ALA A 225 6.82 -10.23 -12.42
CA ALA A 225 6.85 -11.70 -12.45
C ALA A 225 7.43 -12.32 -11.16
N ASN A 226 8.45 -11.68 -10.57
CA ASN A 226 9.07 -12.07 -9.31
C ASN A 226 8.11 -11.88 -8.11
N CYS A 227 7.34 -10.79 -8.06
CA CYS A 227 6.27 -10.64 -7.07
C CYS A 227 5.21 -11.74 -7.22
N ARG A 228 4.74 -11.97 -8.46
CA ARG A 228 3.76 -13.03 -8.76
C ARG A 228 4.23 -14.39 -8.29
N GLU A 229 5.48 -14.74 -8.61
CA GLU A 229 6.10 -16.00 -8.23
C GLU A 229 6.13 -16.19 -6.70
N ALA A 230 6.46 -15.14 -5.94
CA ALA A 230 6.43 -15.20 -4.47
C ALA A 230 5.03 -15.46 -3.92
N VAL A 231 4.01 -14.78 -4.44
CA VAL A 231 2.61 -14.98 -4.05
C VAL A 231 2.16 -16.41 -4.38
N ASP A 232 2.42 -16.87 -5.60
CA ASP A 232 2.01 -18.20 -6.06
C ASP A 232 2.69 -19.31 -5.24
N ASN A 233 3.99 -19.18 -5.00
CA ASN A 233 4.75 -20.12 -4.16
C ASN A 233 4.20 -20.16 -2.73
N PHE A 234 3.95 -18.99 -2.12
CA PHE A 234 3.42 -18.90 -0.76
C PHE A 234 2.03 -19.55 -0.66
N ARG A 235 1.14 -19.24 -1.60
CA ARG A 235 -0.22 -19.78 -1.64
C ARG A 235 -0.23 -21.29 -1.85
N ALA A 236 0.60 -21.80 -2.76
CA ALA A 236 0.75 -23.24 -3.00
C ALA A 236 1.27 -23.96 -1.75
N ALA A 237 2.30 -23.40 -1.08
CA ALA A 237 2.89 -23.99 0.12
C ALA A 237 1.92 -24.05 1.31
N HIS A 238 0.98 -23.10 1.39
CA HIS A 238 0.01 -23.00 2.48
C HIS A 238 -1.39 -23.53 2.12
N GLY A 239 -1.59 -24.04 0.90
CA GLY A 239 -2.89 -24.54 0.45
C GLY A 239 -3.98 -23.46 0.36
N ILE A 240 -3.60 -22.21 0.09
CA ILE A 240 -4.52 -21.05 0.01
C ILE A 240 -5.27 -21.12 -1.32
N GLN A 241 -6.59 -21.26 -1.27
CA GLN A 241 -7.47 -21.46 -2.44
C GLN A 241 -8.43 -20.29 -2.67
N GLU A 242 -8.39 -19.25 -1.83
CA GLU A 242 -9.25 -18.08 -1.95
C GLU A 242 -9.03 -17.39 -3.29
N THR A 243 -10.12 -17.05 -3.97
CA THR A 243 -10.09 -16.37 -5.27
C THR A 243 -9.30 -15.06 -5.16
N MET A 244 -8.32 -14.88 -6.06
CA MET A 244 -7.69 -13.59 -6.28
C MET A 244 -8.51 -12.77 -7.26
N GLU A 245 -8.92 -11.59 -6.82
CA GLU A 245 -9.68 -10.61 -7.59
C GLU A 245 -8.72 -9.53 -8.13
N ASN A 246 -8.89 -9.14 -9.39
CA ASN A 246 -8.09 -8.07 -9.97
C ASN A 246 -8.61 -6.70 -9.50
N VAL A 247 -7.69 -5.80 -9.17
CA VAL A 247 -7.99 -4.37 -8.92
C VAL A 247 -7.87 -3.59 -10.22
N ASP A 248 -6.73 -3.74 -10.89
CA ASP A 248 -6.41 -3.06 -12.14
C ASP A 248 -5.41 -3.88 -12.98
N TRP A 249 -4.50 -3.22 -13.70
CA TRP A 249 -3.51 -3.86 -14.56
C TRP A 249 -2.37 -4.52 -13.77
N THR A 250 -2.16 -4.15 -12.50
CA THR A 250 -1.08 -4.65 -11.64
C THR A 250 -1.61 -5.30 -10.36
N GLY A 251 -2.54 -4.63 -9.66
CA GLY A 251 -2.95 -5.04 -8.33
C GLY A 251 -3.95 -6.18 -8.32
N VAL A 252 -3.84 -7.05 -7.33
CA VAL A 252 -4.82 -8.07 -6.97
C VAL A 252 -5.10 -8.07 -5.47
N TYR A 253 -6.17 -8.69 -5.04
CA TYR A 253 -6.42 -8.96 -3.62
C TYR A 253 -7.19 -10.26 -3.43
N TRP A 254 -7.16 -10.80 -2.21
CA TRP A 254 -8.09 -11.83 -1.79
C TRP A 254 -8.55 -11.58 -0.35
N ARG A 255 -9.68 -12.19 -0.01
CA ARG A 255 -10.24 -12.16 1.34
C ARG A 255 -9.91 -13.46 2.06
N VAL A 256 -9.27 -13.39 3.22
CA VAL A 256 -8.86 -14.57 3.99
C VAL A 256 -10.09 -15.27 4.54
N THR A 257 -10.24 -16.55 4.25
CA THR A 257 -11.30 -17.37 4.87
C THR A 257 -10.76 -18.00 6.15
N GLY A 258 -11.57 -18.03 7.21
CA GLY A 258 -11.14 -18.67 8.47
C GLY A 258 -10.91 -20.16 8.26
N THR A 259 -9.80 -20.68 8.78
CA THR A 259 -9.56 -22.12 8.94
C THR A 259 -10.43 -22.71 10.03
#